data_AF-A0AA39DZ68-F1
#
_entry.id   AF-A0AA39DZ68-F1
#
_cell.length_a   1.000
_cell.length_b   1.000
_cell.length_c   1.000
_cell.angle_alpha   90.00
_cell.angle_beta   90.00
_cell.angle_gamma   90.00
#
_symmetry.space_group_name_H-M   'P 1'
#
loop_
_entity.id
_entity.type
_entity.pdbx_description
1 polymer ?
#
loop_
_entity_poly.entity_id
_entity_poly.type
_entity_poly.pdbx_seq_one_letter_code
_entity_poly.pdbx_strand_id
1 'polypeptide(L)'
;MRTEMWRAAHRLISHRSKNLCDPRWNPNFHNSIHNSSGFTYNFGRTCKPFNPYLIRHGSDVQKYIYPTRDYIENLHGSTEPCYGKSFRIQNRYYGSASTKIQRNPIFSTINSDDINHFREILGEKNVIQDEDRLSAANMDWMQKYKGSSKLLLQPRSTEEVSQILKYCNSRCLAVVPQGGNTGLVGGSVPVFDEVIINIGSMNNIISFDKVSGILVCEAGCILENLISFLDDQGFIMPLDLGAKGSCQIGGNISTNAGGLRLVRYGSLHGNVLGLEAVLANGTVLDMLGTLRKDNTGYDLKHLFIGSEGSLGVVTKVSILTPPKLSSVNVAFLACKDYLSCQKLLLEAKRKLGEILSAFEFIDNQSFNVVLNHLEGARNPLPPSMHNFYVLIETTGSDESYDK
;
A
#
# COMPACT_ATOMS: atom_id res chain seq x y z
N MET A 1 11.12 -14.46 25.45
CA MET A 1 11.18 -15.33 24.25
C MET A 1 9.78 -15.86 23.95
N ARG A 2 9.04 -15.20 23.08
CA ARG A 2 7.79 -15.70 22.49
C ARG A 2 7.92 -15.55 20.98
N THR A 3 7.92 -16.66 20.26
CA THR A 3 7.92 -16.71 18.80
C THR A 3 6.46 -16.69 18.33
N GLU A 4 6.05 -15.59 17.69
CA GLU A 4 4.71 -15.45 17.11
C GLU A 4 4.67 -15.96 15.66
N MET A 5 3.59 -16.68 15.36
CA MET A 5 3.34 -17.36 14.07
C MET A 5 2.71 -16.39 13.06
N TRP A 6 3.34 -16.22 11.89
CA TRP A 6 2.83 -15.43 10.77
C TRP A 6 1.87 -16.26 9.89
N ARG A 7 0.77 -15.65 9.40
CA ARG A 7 -0.12 -16.20 8.35
C ARG A 7 -0.08 -15.30 7.11
N ALA A 8 0.17 -15.89 5.94
CA ALA A 8 0.03 -15.25 4.63
C ALA A 8 -1.34 -15.57 4.02
N ALA A 9 -2.01 -14.59 3.42
CA ALA A 9 -3.26 -14.75 2.69
C ALA A 9 -3.01 -15.21 1.23
N HIS A 10 -3.90 -16.04 0.66
CA HIS A 10 -3.79 -16.50 -0.74
C HIS A 10 -4.97 -16.10 -1.62
N ARG A 11 -4.64 -15.60 -2.82
CA ARG A 11 -5.47 -15.62 -4.03
C ARG A 11 -5.25 -16.93 -4.78
N LEU A 12 -6.34 -17.59 -5.20
CA LEU A 12 -6.33 -18.69 -6.16
C LEU A 12 -6.45 -18.13 -7.58
N ILE A 13 -5.42 -18.32 -8.42
CA ILE A 13 -5.53 -18.20 -9.87
C ILE A 13 -5.86 -19.60 -10.40
N SER A 14 -7.07 -19.79 -10.94
CA SER A 14 -7.44 -21.06 -11.58
C SER A 14 -7.00 -21.06 -13.05
N HIS A 15 -6.01 -21.88 -13.42
CA HIS A 15 -5.80 -22.28 -14.81
C HIS A 15 -6.47 -23.63 -15.06
N ARG A 16 -7.37 -23.68 -16.06
CA ARG A 16 -7.94 -24.92 -16.60
C ARG A 16 -6.82 -25.73 -17.26
N SER A 17 -6.65 -26.98 -16.83
CA SER A 17 -5.74 -27.95 -17.44
C SER A 17 -6.26 -28.38 -18.82
N LYS A 18 -5.53 -28.05 -19.89
CA LYS A 18 -5.49 -28.89 -21.09
C LYS A 18 -4.15 -29.62 -21.10
N ASN A 19 -4.26 -30.93 -21.07
CA ASN A 19 -3.26 -31.98 -21.30
C ASN A 19 -1.86 -31.52 -21.73
N LEU A 20 -0.89 -31.61 -20.82
CA LEU A 20 0.55 -31.62 -21.11
C LEU A 20 1.16 -32.85 -20.45
N CYS A 21 0.84 -34.02 -21.01
CA CYS A 21 1.57 -35.26 -20.79
C CYS A 21 2.10 -35.73 -22.15
N ASP A 22 3.07 -35.02 -22.73
CA ASP A 22 3.97 -35.61 -23.74
C ASP A 22 5.40 -35.60 -23.16
N PRO A 23 6.01 -36.77 -22.90
CA PRO A 23 7.33 -36.87 -22.27
C PRO A 23 8.52 -36.49 -23.18
N ARG A 24 8.30 -36.00 -24.40
CA ARG A 24 9.38 -35.82 -25.39
C ARG A 24 9.99 -34.43 -25.48
N TRP A 25 9.63 -33.49 -24.60
CA TRP A 25 10.23 -32.16 -24.59
C TRP A 25 10.75 -31.75 -23.21
N ASN A 26 12.08 -31.69 -23.13
CA ASN A 26 12.91 -30.92 -22.19
C ASN A 26 13.45 -31.65 -20.92
N PRO A 27 14.72 -32.12 -20.91
CA PRO A 27 15.35 -32.76 -19.75
C PRO A 27 15.81 -31.81 -18.64
N ASN A 28 15.63 -30.49 -18.74
CA ASN A 28 16.17 -29.53 -17.78
C ASN A 28 15.07 -28.66 -17.12
N PHE A 29 14.27 -29.26 -16.24
CA PHE A 29 13.35 -28.52 -15.37
C PHE A 29 13.97 -28.27 -13.98
N HIS A 30 15.12 -27.61 -13.97
CA HIS A 30 15.64 -26.90 -12.80
C HIS A 30 15.75 -25.43 -13.19
N ASN A 31 14.75 -24.62 -12.81
CA ASN A 31 14.89 -23.16 -12.85
C ASN A 31 14.20 -22.56 -11.63
N SER A 32 15.02 -22.15 -10.66
CA SER A 32 14.70 -21.14 -9.66
C SER A 32 14.51 -19.79 -10.36
N ILE A 33 13.38 -19.13 -10.14
CA ILE A 33 13.20 -17.74 -10.57
C ILE A 33 13.94 -16.87 -9.55
N HIS A 34 15.11 -16.36 -9.94
CA HIS A 34 15.82 -15.34 -9.18
C HIS A 34 15.17 -13.99 -9.44
N ASN A 35 14.62 -13.36 -8.41
CA ASN A 35 14.23 -11.95 -8.45
C ASN A 35 15.29 -11.11 -7.73
N SER A 36 15.57 -9.92 -8.26
CA SER A 36 16.57 -8.96 -7.76
C SER A 36 16.32 -8.44 -6.32
N SER A 37 15.25 -8.89 -5.67
CA SER A 37 14.87 -8.58 -4.29
C SER A 37 15.41 -9.58 -3.24
N GLY A 38 16.25 -10.56 -3.63
CA GLY A 38 16.84 -11.51 -2.67
C GLY A 38 15.85 -12.51 -2.07
N PHE A 39 14.66 -12.63 -2.64
CA PHE A 39 13.67 -13.63 -2.26
C PHE A 39 13.63 -14.75 -3.30
N THR A 40 13.87 -15.98 -2.85
CA THR A 40 13.61 -17.19 -3.65
C THR A 40 12.31 -17.82 -3.15
N TYR A 41 11.30 -17.89 -4.03
CA TYR A 41 10.05 -18.59 -3.73
C TYR A 41 10.15 -20.04 -4.20
N ASN A 42 10.14 -20.99 -3.26
CA ASN A 42 10.11 -22.41 -3.58
C ASN A 42 8.68 -22.93 -3.55
N PHE A 43 8.19 -23.43 -4.69
CA PHE A 43 6.89 -24.08 -4.81
C PHE A 43 7.09 -25.59 -4.93
N GLY A 44 6.82 -26.33 -3.85
CA GLY A 44 6.93 -27.79 -3.84
C GLY A 44 5.61 -28.47 -3.56
N ARG A 45 5.33 -29.60 -4.24
CA ARG A 45 4.28 -30.56 -3.87
C ARG A 45 4.95 -31.81 -3.33
N THR A 46 4.68 -32.18 -2.08
CA THR A 46 5.05 -33.52 -1.58
C THR A 46 3.78 -34.28 -1.22
N CYS A 47 3.65 -35.49 -1.75
CA CYS A 47 2.71 -36.49 -1.27
C CYS A 47 3.53 -37.49 -0.45
N LYS A 48 3.29 -37.57 0.86
CA LYS A 48 3.85 -38.67 1.67
C LYS A 48 2.70 -39.41 2.37
N PRO A 49 2.70 -40.75 2.36
CA PRO A 49 1.86 -41.53 3.27
C PRO A 49 2.34 -41.31 4.71
N PHE A 50 1.38 -41.17 5.64
CA PHE A 50 1.65 -40.94 7.05
C PHE A 50 2.16 -42.24 7.70
N ASN A 51 3.38 -42.23 8.27
CA ASN A 51 3.92 -43.33 9.06
C ASN A 51 4.62 -42.74 10.32
N PRO A 52 4.14 -43.03 11.55
CA PRO A 52 4.48 -42.27 12.76
C PRO A 52 5.90 -42.48 13.35
N TYR A 53 6.80 -43.22 12.71
CA TYR A 53 8.15 -43.45 13.23
C TYR A 53 9.20 -43.29 12.14
N LEU A 54 9.91 -42.14 12.12
CA LEU A 54 11.30 -41.97 11.64
C LEU A 54 11.60 -40.46 11.43
N ILE A 55 12.38 -39.86 12.33
CA ILE A 55 13.09 -38.59 12.06
C ILE A 55 14.58 -38.87 12.25
N ARG A 56 15.37 -38.76 11.17
CA ARG A 56 16.84 -38.63 11.21
C ARG A 56 17.21 -37.22 10.73
N HIS A 57 18.15 -36.59 11.45
CA HIS A 57 18.73 -35.27 11.20
C HIS A 57 19.76 -35.26 10.07
N GLY A 58 19.89 -34.11 9.39
CA GLY A 58 21.00 -33.78 8.48
C GLY A 58 20.98 -32.32 7.97
N SER A 59 21.99 -31.55 8.40
CA SER A 59 22.66 -30.34 7.84
C SER A 59 21.92 -29.06 7.38
N ASP A 60 22.22 -27.97 8.10
CA ASP A 60 22.56 -26.59 7.66
C ASP A 60 21.70 -25.84 6.64
N VAL A 61 20.37 -25.91 6.78
CA VAL A 61 19.46 -24.85 6.32
C VAL A 61 18.39 -24.69 7.40
N GLN A 62 18.29 -23.50 8.01
CA GLN A 62 17.22 -23.21 8.98
C GLN A 62 15.91 -22.99 8.21
N LYS A 63 15.29 -24.09 7.75
CA LYS A 63 13.97 -24.10 7.13
C LYS A 63 12.93 -23.90 8.22
N TYR A 64 12.36 -22.70 8.30
CA TYR A 64 11.13 -22.47 9.04
C TYR A 64 9.96 -23.02 8.23
N ILE A 65 9.54 -24.25 8.56
CA ILE A 65 8.37 -24.89 7.99
C ILE A 65 7.19 -24.56 8.91
N TYR A 66 6.29 -23.67 8.47
CA TYR A 66 5.06 -23.38 9.20
C TYR A 66 3.92 -24.27 8.68
N PRO A 67 3.36 -25.19 9.48
CA PRO A 67 2.17 -25.92 9.09
C PRO A 67 0.92 -25.03 9.25
N THR A 68 0.16 -24.83 8.17
CA THR A 68 -1.20 -24.28 8.24
C THR A 68 -2.18 -25.40 8.58
N ARG A 69 -2.96 -25.22 9.66
CA ARG A 69 -4.06 -26.12 10.09
C ARG A 69 -5.04 -26.40 8.94
N ASP A 70 -5.47 -27.66 8.87
CA ASP A 70 -6.32 -28.25 7.82
C ASP A 70 -7.71 -27.60 7.73
N TYR A 71 -8.20 -27.40 6.50
CA TYR A 71 -9.61 -27.20 6.17
C TYR A 71 -10.08 -28.44 5.39
N ILE A 72 -11.09 -29.14 5.90
CA ILE A 72 -11.75 -30.26 5.21
C ILE A 72 -13.01 -29.70 4.53
N GLU A 73 -13.02 -29.61 3.20
CA GLU A 73 -14.25 -29.40 2.44
C GLU A 73 -14.96 -30.75 2.21
N ASN A 74 -16.16 -30.90 2.76
CA ASN A 74 -17.09 -31.94 2.36
C ASN A 74 -17.77 -31.51 1.05
N LEU A 75 -17.25 -31.98 -0.08
CA LEU A 75 -17.99 -31.97 -1.34
C LEU A 75 -18.94 -33.19 -1.35
N HIS A 76 -20.23 -32.87 -1.47
CA HIS A 76 -21.39 -33.75 -1.63
C HIS A 76 -22.14 -34.14 -0.34
N GLY A 77 -23.32 -33.53 -0.20
CA GLY A 77 -24.40 -34.06 0.63
C GLY A 77 -24.89 -35.39 0.08
N SER A 78 -24.61 -36.46 0.80
CA SER A 78 -25.30 -37.74 0.74
C SER A 78 -24.92 -38.53 1.98
N THR A 79 -25.91 -38.88 2.80
CA THR A 79 -25.75 -39.73 3.99
C THR A 79 -25.56 -41.19 3.58
N GLU A 80 -24.30 -41.61 3.39
CA GLU A 80 -23.93 -43.03 3.44
C GLU A 80 -22.54 -43.22 4.08
N PRO A 81 -22.35 -44.26 4.92
CA PRO A 81 -21.09 -44.49 5.63
C PRO A 81 -20.04 -45.09 4.66
N CYS A 82 -19.20 -44.22 4.08
CA CYS A 82 -18.06 -44.65 3.28
C CYS A 82 -16.90 -45.11 4.17
N TYR A 83 -16.85 -46.40 4.55
CA TYR A 83 -15.61 -47.04 4.95
C TYR A 83 -14.65 -47.09 3.75
N GLY A 84 -13.44 -46.52 3.88
CA GLY A 84 -12.34 -46.76 2.93
C GLY A 84 -11.92 -45.62 1.99
N LYS A 85 -12.31 -44.35 2.24
CA LYS A 85 -11.74 -43.23 1.47
C LYS A 85 -10.38 -42.80 2.05
N SER A 86 -9.31 -43.02 1.28
CA SER A 86 -8.00 -42.42 1.53
C SER A 86 -8.09 -40.90 1.34
N PHE A 87 -7.94 -40.15 2.43
CA PHE A 87 -7.83 -38.70 2.37
C PHE A 87 -6.37 -38.31 2.07
N ARG A 88 -6.13 -37.53 1.02
CA ARG A 88 -4.82 -36.91 0.76
C ARG A 88 -4.82 -35.50 1.34
N ILE A 89 -4.09 -35.31 2.43
CA ILE A 89 -3.76 -33.96 2.93
C ILE A 89 -2.70 -33.38 1.99
N GLN A 90 -3.04 -32.29 1.31
CA GLN A 90 -2.10 -31.58 0.46
C GLN A 90 -1.46 -30.44 1.26
N ASN A 91 -0.30 -30.70 1.85
CA ASN A 91 0.47 -29.67 2.54
C ASN A 91 1.08 -28.71 1.51
N ARG A 92 0.67 -27.45 1.54
CA ARG A 92 1.39 -26.35 0.87
C ARG A 92 2.32 -25.71 1.89
N TYR A 93 3.62 -25.82 1.64
CA TYR A 93 4.62 -25.16 2.44
C TYR A 93 5.03 -23.86 1.78
N TYR A 94 4.98 -22.77 2.55
CA TYR A 94 5.54 -21.48 2.17
C TYR A 94 6.80 -21.27 2.98
N GLY A 95 7.94 -21.24 2.30
CA GLY A 95 9.21 -20.86 2.89
C GLY A 95 9.75 -19.66 2.12
N SER A 96 10.10 -18.59 2.82
CA SER A 96 11.00 -17.57 2.30
C SER A 96 12.41 -17.93 2.76
N ALA A 97 13.34 -18.03 1.81
CA ALA A 97 14.75 -17.95 2.12
C ALA A 97 15.16 -16.50 1.83
N SER A 98 15.54 -15.75 2.88
CA SER A 98 16.19 -14.45 2.68
C SER A 98 17.68 -14.70 2.47
N THR A 99 18.21 -14.29 1.32
CA THR A 99 19.65 -14.04 1.23
C THR A 99 19.98 -12.85 2.11
N LYS A 100 21.12 -12.88 2.80
CA LYS A 100 21.66 -11.68 3.46
C LYS A 100 21.85 -10.61 2.39
N ILE A 101 21.03 -9.57 2.41
CA ILE A 101 21.18 -8.41 1.53
C ILE A 101 22.41 -7.65 2.03
N GLN A 102 23.31 -7.31 1.12
CA GLN A 102 24.48 -6.50 1.43
C GLN A 102 24.26 -5.07 0.97
N ARG A 103 24.75 -4.11 1.76
CA ARG A 103 24.76 -2.70 1.40
C ARG A 103 25.58 -2.52 0.13
N ASN A 104 25.04 -1.83 -0.86
CA ASN A 104 25.76 -1.56 -2.10
C ASN A 104 26.99 -0.67 -1.79
N PRO A 105 28.22 -1.14 -2.09
CA PRO A 105 29.44 -0.41 -1.75
C PRO A 105 29.65 0.86 -2.59
N ILE A 106 28.87 1.08 -3.65
CA ILE A 106 28.96 2.29 -4.47
C ILE A 106 28.49 3.54 -3.71
N PHE A 107 27.61 3.36 -2.73
CA PHE A 107 27.11 4.48 -1.94
C PHE A 107 28.14 4.85 -0.86
N SER A 108 28.42 6.13 -0.73
CA SER A 108 29.25 6.63 0.38
C SER A 108 28.54 6.47 1.71
N THR A 109 29.31 6.48 2.79
CA THR A 109 28.79 6.56 4.16
C THR A 109 28.84 8.00 4.62
N ILE A 110 27.84 8.41 5.40
CA ILE A 110 27.73 9.76 5.94
C ILE A 110 28.86 10.07 6.94
N ASN A 111 29.39 11.29 6.91
CA ASN A 111 30.39 11.80 7.85
C ASN A 111 29.98 13.17 8.46
N SER A 112 30.85 13.74 9.29
CA SER A 112 30.59 15.03 9.95
C SER A 112 30.45 16.21 8.99
N ASP A 113 31.18 16.20 7.88
CA ASP A 113 31.16 17.28 6.90
C ASP A 113 29.83 17.27 6.13
N ASP A 114 29.32 16.08 5.80
CA ASP A 114 28.00 15.90 5.19
C ASP A 114 26.90 16.48 6.10
N ILE A 115 26.96 16.22 7.42
CA ILE A 115 25.99 16.73 8.39
C ILE A 115 26.08 18.26 8.50
N ASN A 116 27.29 18.82 8.57
CA ASN A 116 27.49 20.27 8.63
C ASN A 116 26.95 20.96 7.37
N HIS A 117 27.14 20.35 6.19
CA HIS A 117 26.56 20.88 4.96
C HIS A 117 25.03 20.91 5.00
N PHE A 118 24.37 19.85 5.49
CA PHE A 118 22.91 19.87 5.64
C PHE A 118 22.43 20.88 6.67
N ARG A 119 23.21 21.18 7.72
CA ARG A 119 22.90 22.25 8.69
C ARG A 119 22.96 23.63 8.04
N GLU A 120 23.88 23.87 7.11
CA GLU A 120 23.95 25.12 6.35
C GLU A 120 22.71 25.32 5.47
N ILE A 121 22.18 24.24 4.88
CA ILE A 121 20.99 24.27 4.04
C ILE A 121 19.71 24.46 4.87
N LEU A 122 19.52 23.64 5.91
CA LEU A 122 18.22 23.49 6.60
C LEU A 122 18.15 24.20 7.95
N GLY A 123 19.29 24.61 8.50
CA GLY A 123 19.43 25.00 9.90
C GLY A 123 19.42 23.80 10.86
N GLU A 124 19.97 24.01 12.06
CA GLU A 124 20.19 22.94 13.06
C GLU A 124 18.93 22.13 13.40
N LYS A 125 17.77 22.79 13.49
CA LYS A 125 16.52 22.16 13.95
C LYS A 125 15.94 21.13 12.98
N ASN A 126 16.33 21.18 11.71
CA ASN A 126 15.77 20.36 10.63
C ASN A 126 16.74 19.23 10.18
N VAL A 127 17.88 19.08 10.87
CA VAL A 127 18.87 18.02 10.69
C VAL A 127 18.83 17.12 11.93
N ILE A 128 18.19 15.96 11.79
CA ILE A 128 17.81 15.14 12.94
C ILE A 128 18.74 13.93 13.08
N GLN A 129 19.43 13.89 14.22
CA GLN A 129 20.27 12.76 14.66
C GLN A 129 19.80 12.16 16.00
N ASP A 130 18.68 12.66 16.53
CA ASP A 130 18.05 12.17 17.76
C ASP A 130 17.61 10.70 17.63
N GLU A 131 17.97 9.87 18.62
CA GLU A 131 17.76 8.42 18.55
C GLU A 131 16.28 8.03 18.52
N ASP A 132 15.43 8.70 19.30
CA ASP A 132 14.00 8.37 19.38
C ASP A 132 13.30 8.69 18.06
N ARG A 133 13.58 9.87 17.51
CA ARG A 133 13.04 10.30 16.21
C ARG A 133 13.55 9.43 15.06
N LEU A 134 14.83 9.06 15.06
CA LEU A 134 15.38 8.13 14.08
C LEU A 134 14.81 6.73 14.24
N SER A 135 14.58 6.25 15.45
CA SER A 135 13.99 4.93 15.70
C SER A 135 12.58 4.84 15.10
N ALA A 136 11.77 5.89 15.28
CA ALA A 136 10.44 5.99 14.68
C ALA A 136 10.50 6.06 13.14
N ALA A 137 11.40 6.87 12.58
CA ALA A 137 11.52 7.04 11.13
C ALA A 137 12.13 5.83 10.40
N ASN A 138 12.93 5.02 11.10
CA ASN A 138 13.50 3.79 10.55
C ASN A 138 12.55 2.59 10.62
N MET A 139 11.47 2.66 11.41
CA MET A 139 10.51 1.58 11.56
C MET A 139 9.31 1.78 10.63
N ASP A 140 8.94 0.76 9.86
CA ASP A 140 7.73 0.85 9.02
C ASP A 140 6.45 0.73 9.84
N TRP A 141 5.32 1.10 9.23
CA TRP A 141 4.00 1.07 9.88
C TRP A 141 3.63 -0.31 10.45
N MET A 142 3.98 -1.39 9.74
CA MET A 142 3.66 -2.75 10.15
C MET A 142 4.66 -3.35 11.14
N GLN A 143 5.71 -2.61 11.51
CA GLN A 143 6.83 -3.06 12.35
C GLN A 143 7.53 -4.33 11.82
N LYS A 144 7.54 -4.51 10.50
CA LYS A 144 8.17 -5.61 9.78
C LYS A 144 9.58 -5.28 9.31
N TYR A 145 9.82 -4.02 8.97
CA TYR A 145 11.06 -3.55 8.38
C TYR A 145 11.64 -2.43 9.25
N LYS A 146 12.93 -2.56 9.56
CA LYS A 146 13.67 -1.56 10.33
C LYS A 146 14.99 -1.24 9.65
N GLY A 147 15.13 0.01 9.24
CA GLY A 147 16.38 0.59 8.74
C GLY A 147 17.38 0.94 9.85
N SER A 148 18.51 1.50 9.46
CA SER A 148 19.60 1.94 10.36
C SER A 148 20.15 3.32 9.99
N SER A 149 19.33 4.17 9.35
CA SER A 149 19.70 5.53 9.02
C SER A 149 20.09 6.32 10.26
N LYS A 150 21.13 7.14 10.10
CA LYS A 150 21.69 8.02 11.13
C LYS A 150 21.33 9.49 10.92
N LEU A 151 20.54 9.78 9.89
CA LEU A 151 20.19 11.13 9.52
C LEU A 151 18.80 11.20 8.91
N LEU A 152 17.97 12.06 9.50
CA LEU A 152 16.70 12.48 8.93
C LEU A 152 16.74 13.98 8.66
N LEU A 153 16.37 14.39 7.45
CA LEU A 153 16.32 15.77 7.00
C LEU A 153 14.87 16.21 6.83
N GLN A 154 14.54 17.43 7.29
CA GLN A 154 13.18 17.99 7.20
C GLN A 154 13.16 19.29 6.39
N PRO A 155 13.25 19.22 5.06
CA PRO A 155 13.13 20.39 4.20
C PRO A 155 11.75 21.03 4.32
N ARG A 156 11.71 22.34 4.06
CA ARG A 156 10.54 23.23 4.12
C ARG A 156 10.23 23.89 2.78
N SER A 157 11.06 23.64 1.76
CA SER A 157 10.89 24.19 0.42
C SER A 157 11.43 23.23 -0.63
N THR A 158 10.99 23.42 -1.88
CA THR A 158 11.49 22.68 -3.04
C THR A 158 12.97 22.95 -3.27
N GLU A 159 13.42 24.17 -3.01
CA GLU A 159 14.81 24.60 -3.13
C GLU A 159 15.71 23.83 -2.15
N GLU A 160 15.26 23.64 -0.91
CA GLU A 160 15.99 22.84 0.08
C GLU A 160 16.08 21.37 -0.36
N VAL A 161 14.99 20.77 -0.86
CA VAL A 161 15.00 19.41 -1.42
C VAL A 161 16.00 19.29 -2.59
N SER A 162 16.00 20.27 -3.49
CA SER A 162 16.94 20.38 -4.62
C SER A 162 18.39 20.41 -4.17
N GLN A 163 18.71 21.24 -3.18
CA GLN A 163 20.06 21.35 -2.62
C GLN A 163 20.51 20.05 -1.93
N ILE A 164 19.63 19.41 -1.14
CA ILE A 164 19.91 18.12 -0.50
C ILE A 164 20.22 17.05 -1.56
N LEU A 165 19.34 16.86 -2.55
CA LEU A 165 19.50 15.82 -3.56
C LEU A 165 20.74 16.05 -4.42
N LYS A 166 21.02 17.30 -4.80
CA LYS A 166 22.25 17.67 -5.50
C LYS A 166 23.50 17.28 -4.71
N TYR A 167 23.51 17.56 -3.40
CA TYR A 167 24.63 17.18 -2.54
C TYR A 167 24.76 15.66 -2.41
N CYS A 168 23.68 14.96 -2.10
CA CYS A 168 23.65 13.50 -2.01
C CYS A 168 24.16 12.85 -3.31
N ASN A 169 23.75 13.36 -4.48
CA ASN A 169 24.21 12.88 -5.77
C ASN A 169 25.71 13.11 -5.98
N SER A 170 26.25 14.27 -5.56
CA SER A 170 27.69 14.55 -5.65
C SER A 170 28.55 13.65 -4.76
N ARG A 171 27.99 13.22 -3.62
CA ARG A 171 28.64 12.35 -2.64
C ARG A 171 28.30 10.87 -2.82
N CYS A 172 27.43 10.53 -3.76
CA CYS A 172 26.84 9.19 -3.88
C CYS A 172 26.23 8.70 -2.56
N LEU A 173 25.50 9.55 -1.83
CA LEU A 173 24.73 9.15 -0.65
C LEU A 173 23.35 8.64 -1.09
N ALA A 174 22.97 7.45 -0.63
CA ALA A 174 21.64 6.90 -0.88
C ALA A 174 20.59 7.66 -0.06
N VAL A 175 19.37 7.77 -0.61
CA VAL A 175 18.28 8.58 -0.05
C VAL A 175 16.98 7.77 -0.04
N VAL A 176 16.18 7.94 1.02
CA VAL A 176 14.80 7.45 1.10
C VAL A 176 13.86 8.63 1.35
N PRO A 177 13.01 8.99 0.38
CA PRO A 177 11.93 9.95 0.59
C PRO A 177 10.89 9.36 1.53
N GLN A 178 10.44 10.16 2.50
CA GLN A 178 9.46 9.71 3.49
C GLN A 178 8.38 10.77 3.70
N GLY A 179 7.12 10.36 3.56
CA GLY A 179 5.96 11.17 3.94
C GLY A 179 5.48 10.83 5.34
N GLY A 180 4.18 10.52 5.47
CA GLY A 180 3.55 10.09 6.72
C GLY A 180 3.97 8.71 7.28
N ASN A 181 4.89 8.00 6.61
CA ASN A 181 5.36 6.65 6.97
C ASN A 181 4.24 5.61 7.25
N THR A 182 3.18 5.64 6.45
CA THR A 182 2.02 4.72 6.53
C THR A 182 2.02 3.63 5.44
N GLY A 183 3.12 3.49 4.70
CA GLY A 183 3.28 2.49 3.65
C GLY A 183 3.34 1.08 4.22
N LEU A 184 2.83 0.09 3.46
CA LEU A 184 2.68 -1.30 3.94
C LEU A 184 3.65 -2.30 3.28
N VAL A 185 4.57 -1.80 2.46
CA VAL A 185 5.51 -2.62 1.65
C VAL A 185 6.98 -2.34 1.96
N GLY A 186 7.28 -1.55 3.00
CA GLY A 186 8.65 -1.21 3.42
C GLY A 186 9.33 -0.11 2.60
N GLY A 187 8.70 0.42 1.54
CA GLY A 187 9.29 1.45 0.69
C GLY A 187 9.48 2.83 1.34
N SER A 188 8.85 3.09 2.49
CA SER A 188 8.97 4.35 3.22
C SER A 188 10.11 4.38 4.25
N VAL A 189 10.87 3.28 4.39
CA VAL A 189 11.97 3.19 5.37
C VAL A 189 13.26 2.70 4.72
N PRO A 190 14.43 3.09 5.28
CA PRO A 190 15.74 2.61 4.84
C PRO A 190 15.90 1.09 4.98
N VAL A 191 16.76 0.49 4.16
CA VAL A 191 17.23 -0.89 4.37
C VAL A 191 18.50 -0.88 5.21
N PHE A 192 19.40 0.06 4.94
CA PHE A 192 20.68 0.26 5.62
C PHE A 192 20.73 1.65 6.25
N ASP A 193 21.63 2.50 5.76
CA ASP A 193 22.00 3.81 6.30
C ASP A 193 21.58 4.96 5.36
N GLU A 194 20.63 4.73 4.45
CA GLU A 194 20.14 5.75 3.53
C GLU A 194 19.66 7.01 4.28
N VAL A 195 19.96 8.20 3.76
CA VAL A 195 19.51 9.46 4.35
C VAL A 195 17.99 9.59 4.16
N ILE A 196 17.26 9.79 5.25
CA ILE A 196 15.80 9.98 5.18
C ILE A 196 15.52 11.44 4.84
N ILE A 197 14.80 11.71 3.75
CA ILE A 197 14.26 13.04 3.45
C ILE A 197 12.77 13.02 3.79
N ASN A 198 12.41 13.61 4.93
CA ASN A 198 11.03 13.67 5.39
C ASN A 198 10.37 14.97 4.89
N ILE A 199 9.38 14.85 4.01
CA ILE A 199 8.70 16.01 3.39
C ILE A 199 7.61 16.63 4.27
N GLY A 200 7.41 16.13 5.50
CA GLY A 200 6.27 16.52 6.34
C GLY A 200 6.25 17.98 6.79
N SER A 201 7.36 18.70 6.68
CA SER A 201 7.43 20.14 6.96
C SER A 201 7.02 21.01 5.77
N MET A 202 6.82 20.43 4.58
CA MET A 202 6.26 21.10 3.40
C MET A 202 4.74 20.86 3.37
N ASN A 203 3.97 21.54 4.23
CA ASN A 203 2.57 21.23 4.50
C ASN A 203 1.59 22.39 4.24
N ASN A 204 1.97 23.36 3.40
CA ASN A 204 1.14 24.50 3.08
C ASN A 204 0.15 24.22 1.93
N ILE A 205 -1.06 24.74 2.07
CA ILE A 205 -1.99 24.93 0.95
C ILE A 205 -1.55 26.20 0.21
N ILE A 206 -1.26 26.08 -1.09
CA ILE A 206 -0.72 27.17 -1.91
C ILE A 206 -1.86 27.99 -2.50
N SER A 207 -2.88 27.33 -3.08
CA SER A 207 -4.05 27.98 -3.63
C SER A 207 -5.23 27.03 -3.77
N PHE A 208 -6.44 27.56 -3.73
CA PHE A 208 -7.65 26.82 -4.06
C PHE A 208 -8.57 27.69 -4.94
N ASP A 209 -8.92 27.20 -6.12
CA ASP A 209 -9.91 27.83 -6.99
C ASP A 209 -11.29 27.21 -6.76
N LYS A 210 -12.19 28.00 -6.15
CA LYS A 210 -13.56 27.59 -5.82
C LYS A 210 -14.45 27.38 -7.04
N VAL A 211 -14.09 27.90 -8.20
CA VAL A 211 -14.87 27.73 -9.43
C VAL A 211 -14.51 26.41 -10.09
N SER A 212 -13.22 26.15 -10.27
CA SER A 212 -12.76 24.92 -10.93
C SER A 212 -12.63 23.72 -10.00
N GLY A 213 -12.58 23.92 -8.67
CA GLY A 213 -12.30 22.86 -7.71
C GLY A 213 -10.86 22.39 -7.79
N ILE A 214 -9.90 23.28 -8.04
CA ILE A 214 -8.50 22.90 -8.16
C ILE A 214 -7.75 23.33 -6.91
N LEU A 215 -7.17 22.35 -6.24
CA LEU A 215 -6.30 22.53 -5.07
C LEU A 215 -4.84 22.43 -5.51
N VAL A 216 -4.02 23.40 -5.10
CA VAL A 216 -2.57 23.33 -5.18
C VAL A 216 -2.02 23.36 -3.76
N CYS A 217 -1.19 22.38 -3.41
CA CYS A 217 -0.59 22.28 -2.07
C CYS A 217 0.77 21.59 -2.11
N GLU A 218 1.50 21.72 -1.01
CA GLU A 218 2.76 21.02 -0.81
C GLU A 218 2.56 19.53 -0.49
N ALA A 219 3.55 18.72 -0.85
CA ALA A 219 3.47 17.26 -0.80
C ALA A 219 3.33 16.69 0.62
N GLY A 220 3.74 17.43 1.65
CA GLY A 220 3.65 17.06 3.06
C GLY A 220 2.31 17.35 3.70
N CYS A 221 1.33 17.92 2.98
CA CYS A 221 -0.02 18.11 3.52
C CYS A 221 -0.67 16.77 3.89
N ILE A 222 -1.12 16.65 5.15
CA ILE A 222 -1.86 15.48 5.66
C ILE A 222 -3.24 15.42 4.98
N LEU A 223 -3.65 14.24 4.52
CA LEU A 223 -4.89 14.05 3.76
C LEU A 223 -6.12 14.51 4.55
N GLU A 224 -6.22 14.19 5.85
CA GLU A 224 -7.34 14.62 6.70
C GLU A 224 -7.45 16.15 6.82
N ASN A 225 -6.32 16.86 6.86
CA ASN A 225 -6.30 18.33 6.90
C ASN A 225 -6.80 18.90 5.57
N LEU A 226 -6.42 18.29 4.44
CA LEU A 226 -6.93 18.68 3.12
C LEU A 226 -8.42 18.41 2.98
N ILE A 227 -8.90 17.26 3.49
CA ILE A 227 -10.33 16.92 3.54
C ILE A 227 -11.09 18.00 4.33
N SER A 228 -10.62 18.34 5.53
CA SER A 228 -11.25 19.32 6.40
C SER A 228 -11.30 20.70 5.75
N PHE A 229 -10.18 21.15 5.16
CA PHE A 229 -10.12 22.41 4.43
C PHE A 229 -11.11 22.47 3.27
N LEU A 230 -11.20 21.42 2.46
CA LEU A 230 -12.11 21.39 1.31
C LEU A 230 -13.58 21.30 1.73
N ASP A 231 -13.87 20.62 2.83
CA ASP A 231 -15.23 20.50 3.37
C ASP A 231 -15.82 21.90 3.66
N ASP A 232 -15.02 22.77 4.28
CA ASP A 232 -15.36 24.17 4.54
C ASP A 232 -15.56 25.00 3.25
N GLN A 233 -14.98 24.56 2.13
CA GLN A 233 -15.15 25.21 0.83
C GLN A 233 -16.28 24.61 -0.02
N GLY A 234 -16.96 23.54 0.45
CA GLY A 234 -17.98 22.83 -0.32
C GLY A 234 -17.42 21.82 -1.34
N PHE A 235 -16.23 21.28 -1.08
CA PHE A 235 -15.55 20.29 -1.92
C PHE A 235 -15.08 19.10 -1.08
N ILE A 236 -14.61 18.04 -1.75
CA ILE A 236 -14.01 16.87 -1.11
C ILE A 236 -12.71 16.47 -1.83
N MET A 237 -11.84 15.73 -1.14
CA MET A 237 -10.73 15.05 -1.82
C MET A 237 -11.27 13.90 -2.70
N PRO A 238 -10.69 13.65 -3.89
CA PRO A 238 -11.08 12.54 -4.76
C PRO A 238 -10.66 11.16 -4.23
N LEU A 239 -9.92 11.10 -3.13
CA LEU A 239 -9.49 9.89 -2.45
C LEU A 239 -9.75 10.00 -0.95
N ASP A 240 -9.99 8.86 -0.32
CA ASP A 240 -10.08 8.71 1.13
C ASP A 240 -9.61 7.31 1.54
N LEU A 241 -8.90 7.19 2.66
CA LEU A 241 -8.29 5.94 3.09
C LEU A 241 -8.09 5.89 4.61
N GLY A 242 -7.93 4.69 5.16
CA GLY A 242 -7.88 4.48 6.62
C GLY A 242 -6.73 5.21 7.34
N ALA A 243 -5.65 5.54 6.63
CA ALA A 243 -4.50 6.28 7.17
C ALA A 243 -4.60 7.81 7.02
N LYS A 244 -5.79 8.37 6.72
CA LYS A 244 -5.98 9.79 6.37
C LYS A 244 -5.40 10.78 7.39
N GLY A 245 -5.42 10.44 8.67
CA GLY A 245 -4.90 11.28 9.76
C GLY A 245 -3.37 11.35 9.82
N SER A 246 -2.65 10.62 8.97
CA SER A 246 -1.17 10.65 8.95
C SER A 246 -0.57 10.56 7.57
N CYS A 247 -1.24 9.95 6.59
CA CYS A 247 -0.74 9.93 5.22
C CYS A 247 -0.71 11.35 4.64
N GLN A 248 0.31 11.60 3.82
CA GLN A 248 0.54 12.89 3.18
C GLN A 248 0.32 12.77 1.68
N ILE A 249 -0.15 13.85 1.04
CA ILE A 249 -0.59 13.81 -0.36
C ILE A 249 0.51 13.39 -1.34
N GLY A 250 1.77 13.78 -1.09
CA GLY A 250 2.93 13.33 -1.86
C GLY A 250 3.17 11.83 -1.77
N GLY A 251 2.94 11.23 -0.59
CA GLY A 251 2.98 9.78 -0.40
C GLY A 251 1.82 9.08 -1.09
N ASN A 252 0.61 9.66 -1.07
CA ASN A 252 -0.53 9.12 -1.81
C ASN A 252 -0.24 9.08 -3.31
N ILE A 253 0.32 10.15 -3.88
CA ILE A 253 0.71 10.24 -5.28
C ILE A 253 1.81 9.24 -5.62
N SER A 254 2.87 9.21 -4.83
CA SER A 254 4.03 8.33 -5.05
C SER A 254 3.63 6.85 -5.03
N THR A 255 2.58 6.49 -4.30
CA THR A 255 2.07 5.11 -4.22
C THR A 255 0.86 4.85 -5.11
N ASN A 256 0.40 5.85 -5.88
CA ASN A 256 -0.88 5.83 -6.60
C ASN A 256 -2.03 5.29 -5.73
N ALA A 257 -2.18 5.86 -4.54
CA ALA A 257 -3.16 5.42 -3.56
C ALA A 257 -4.57 5.43 -4.16
N GLY A 258 -5.31 4.33 -3.93
CA GLY A 258 -6.71 4.22 -4.31
C GLY A 258 -7.62 4.68 -3.17
N GLY A 259 -8.00 3.72 -2.32
CA GLY A 259 -8.86 3.98 -1.17
C GLY A 259 -10.34 3.77 -1.45
N LEU A 260 -11.16 4.20 -0.50
CA LEU A 260 -12.58 3.83 -0.35
C LEU A 260 -13.46 4.38 -1.48
N ARG A 261 -13.04 5.49 -2.10
CA ARG A 261 -13.83 6.23 -3.11
C ARG A 261 -13.30 6.09 -4.54
N LEU A 262 -12.35 5.17 -4.77
CA LEU A 262 -11.77 4.91 -6.09
C LEU A 262 -12.84 4.56 -7.13
N VAL A 263 -13.91 3.84 -6.73
CA VAL A 263 -14.97 3.42 -7.65
C VAL A 263 -15.68 4.61 -8.32
N ARG A 264 -15.76 5.77 -7.67
CA ARG A 264 -16.43 6.96 -8.17
C ARG A 264 -15.49 7.96 -8.80
N TYR A 265 -14.38 8.27 -8.14
CA TYR A 265 -13.47 9.34 -8.58
C TYR A 265 -12.25 8.82 -9.33
N GLY A 266 -12.02 7.51 -9.36
CA GLY A 266 -10.94 6.88 -10.13
C GLY A 266 -9.56 7.03 -9.49
N SER A 267 -8.53 6.74 -10.29
CA SER A 267 -7.12 6.79 -9.86
C SER A 267 -6.60 8.22 -9.75
N LEU A 268 -5.53 8.41 -8.98
CA LEU A 268 -4.76 9.65 -8.98
C LEU A 268 -4.20 10.03 -10.35
N HIS A 269 -3.97 9.06 -11.26
CA HIS A 269 -3.65 9.37 -12.66
C HIS A 269 -4.74 10.22 -13.35
N GLY A 270 -6.01 10.12 -12.94
CA GLY A 270 -7.09 10.94 -13.52
C GLY A 270 -7.34 12.27 -12.81
N ASN A 271 -6.95 12.37 -11.53
CA ASN A 271 -7.29 13.50 -10.66
C ASN A 271 -6.13 14.48 -10.45
N VAL A 272 -4.88 14.02 -10.49
CA VAL A 272 -3.70 14.89 -10.42
C VAL A 272 -3.57 15.62 -11.74
N LEU A 273 -3.57 16.96 -11.69
CA LEU A 273 -3.47 17.84 -12.85
C LEU A 273 -2.00 18.21 -13.14
N GLY A 274 -1.22 18.40 -12.08
CA GLY A 274 0.18 18.80 -12.16
C GLY A 274 0.98 18.40 -10.93
N LEU A 275 2.30 18.29 -11.09
CA LEU A 275 3.25 17.99 -10.02
C LEU A 275 4.48 18.86 -10.15
N GLU A 276 5.07 19.23 -9.02
CA GLU A 276 6.46 19.67 -8.96
C GLU A 276 7.26 18.53 -8.30
N ALA A 277 8.38 18.14 -8.92
CA ALA A 277 9.22 17.08 -8.40
C ALA A 277 10.71 17.42 -8.55
N VAL A 278 11.54 16.90 -7.64
CA VAL A 278 12.99 17.08 -7.66
C VAL A 278 13.66 15.77 -8.01
N LEU A 279 14.45 15.76 -9.09
CA LEU A 279 15.19 14.60 -9.55
C LEU A 279 16.40 14.31 -8.65
N ALA A 280 16.96 13.10 -8.76
CA ALA A 280 18.10 12.67 -7.96
C ALA A 280 19.32 13.62 -8.05
N ASN A 281 19.54 14.30 -9.18
CA ASN A 281 20.63 15.26 -9.35
C ASN A 281 20.32 16.68 -8.82
N GLY A 282 19.14 16.88 -8.21
CA GLY A 282 18.65 18.17 -7.71
C GLY A 282 17.91 19.03 -8.73
N THR A 283 17.73 18.56 -9.97
CA THR A 283 16.93 19.32 -10.97
C THR A 283 15.48 19.38 -10.53
N VAL A 284 14.92 20.59 -10.43
CA VAL A 284 13.49 20.80 -10.22
C VAL A 284 12.78 20.66 -11.55
N LEU A 285 11.87 19.70 -11.63
CA LEU A 285 10.99 19.49 -12.76
C LEU A 285 9.61 20.07 -12.42
N ASP A 286 9.35 21.27 -12.94
CA ASP A 286 8.07 21.95 -12.80
C ASP A 286 7.08 21.49 -13.88
N MET A 287 6.08 20.74 -13.43
CA MET A 287 4.92 20.32 -14.23
C MET A 287 3.64 20.67 -13.47
N LEU A 288 3.66 21.74 -12.68
CA LEU A 288 2.58 22.12 -11.76
C LEU A 288 1.44 22.85 -12.47
N GLY A 289 0.93 22.24 -13.55
CA GLY A 289 -0.22 22.74 -14.29
C GLY A 289 -1.53 22.62 -13.52
N THR A 290 -2.43 23.58 -13.75
CA THR A 290 -3.80 23.61 -13.20
C THR A 290 -4.86 23.45 -14.29
N LEU A 291 -4.47 23.02 -15.49
CA LEU A 291 -5.41 22.83 -16.59
C LEU A 291 -6.07 21.45 -16.51
N ARG A 292 -7.39 21.42 -16.67
CA ARG A 292 -8.14 20.15 -16.73
C ARG A 292 -7.77 19.31 -17.95
N LYS A 293 -7.36 19.97 -19.03
CA LYS A 293 -6.91 19.39 -20.30
C LYS A 293 -5.68 20.16 -20.78
N ASP A 294 -4.59 19.44 -20.98
CA ASP A 294 -3.37 19.95 -21.56
C ASP A 294 -2.68 18.83 -22.33
N ASN A 295 -2.46 19.04 -23.63
CA ASN A 295 -1.89 18.06 -24.55
C ASN A 295 -0.60 18.57 -25.21
N THR A 296 0.13 19.49 -24.58
CA THR A 296 1.37 20.06 -25.13
C THR A 296 2.60 19.18 -24.82
N GLY A 297 2.65 17.98 -25.41
CA GLY A 297 3.79 17.06 -25.29
C GLY A 297 3.49 15.83 -24.44
N TYR A 298 4.53 15.23 -23.86
CA TYR A 298 4.38 14.04 -23.01
C TYR A 298 3.87 14.43 -21.62
N ASP A 299 2.96 13.61 -21.09
CA ASP A 299 2.44 13.80 -19.74
C ASP A 299 3.39 13.21 -18.69
N LEU A 300 4.52 13.90 -18.47
CA LEU A 300 5.61 13.43 -17.62
C LEU A 300 5.21 13.21 -16.15
N LYS A 301 4.18 13.92 -15.66
CA LYS A 301 3.71 13.76 -14.27
C LYS A 301 3.30 12.31 -13.97
N HIS A 302 2.77 11.60 -14.96
CA HIS A 302 2.36 10.20 -14.79
C HIS A 302 3.51 9.25 -14.45
N LEU A 303 4.75 9.57 -14.80
CA LEU A 303 5.90 8.75 -14.41
C LEU A 303 6.14 8.78 -12.90
N PHE A 304 5.77 9.87 -12.22
CA PHE A 304 5.97 10.03 -10.77
C PHE A 304 4.82 9.42 -9.95
N ILE A 305 3.61 9.36 -10.51
CA ILE A 305 2.44 8.76 -9.86
C ILE A 305 2.66 7.23 -9.82
N GLY A 306 2.81 6.67 -8.62
CA GLY A 306 3.13 5.25 -8.45
C GLY A 306 4.63 4.91 -8.59
N SER A 307 5.52 5.90 -8.65
CA SER A 307 6.98 5.68 -8.73
C SER A 307 7.65 5.32 -7.40
N GLU A 308 6.93 5.45 -6.29
CA GLU A 308 7.38 5.15 -4.94
C GLU A 308 8.67 5.91 -4.54
N GLY A 309 8.86 7.12 -5.07
CA GLY A 309 10.03 7.96 -4.79
C GLY A 309 11.32 7.56 -5.53
N SER A 310 11.25 6.55 -6.41
CA SER A 310 12.43 6.02 -7.12
C SER A 310 12.92 6.90 -8.28
N LEU A 311 12.05 7.77 -8.81
CA LEU A 311 12.38 8.67 -9.93
C LEU A 311 12.63 10.12 -9.49
N GLY A 312 12.29 10.46 -8.25
CA GLY A 312 12.41 11.80 -7.68
C GLY A 312 11.48 12.01 -6.49
N VAL A 313 11.60 13.17 -5.86
CA VAL A 313 10.81 13.57 -4.70
C VAL A 313 9.73 14.56 -5.14
N VAL A 314 8.46 14.17 -5.01
CA VAL A 314 7.32 15.08 -5.25
C VAL A 314 7.28 16.13 -4.14
N THR A 315 7.26 17.42 -4.51
CA THR A 315 7.28 18.57 -3.58
C THR A 315 5.98 19.35 -3.56
N LYS A 316 5.26 19.44 -4.68
CA LYS A 316 3.94 20.07 -4.78
C LYS A 316 3.02 19.30 -5.71
N VAL A 317 1.72 19.46 -5.51
CA VAL A 317 0.66 18.84 -6.31
C VAL A 317 -0.41 19.86 -6.66
N SER A 318 -0.90 19.79 -7.91
CA SER A 318 -2.22 20.29 -8.30
C SER A 318 -3.17 19.13 -8.50
N ILE A 319 -4.32 19.14 -7.82
CA ILE A 319 -5.31 18.06 -7.83
C ILE A 319 -6.72 18.61 -8.01
N LEU A 320 -7.51 17.92 -8.83
CA LEU A 320 -8.94 18.20 -9.01
C LEU A 320 -9.73 17.63 -7.84
N THR A 321 -10.56 18.46 -7.22
CA THR A 321 -11.40 18.11 -6.08
C THR A 321 -12.88 18.11 -6.52
N PRO A 322 -13.63 17.02 -6.32
CA PRO A 322 -15.05 16.99 -6.61
C PRO A 322 -15.84 17.95 -5.69
N PRO A 323 -16.98 18.51 -6.15
CA PRO A 323 -17.88 19.24 -5.28
C PRO A 323 -18.45 18.31 -4.21
N LYS A 324 -18.67 18.84 -3.01
CA LYS A 324 -19.38 18.16 -1.92
C LYS A 324 -20.87 18.11 -2.28
N LEU A 325 -21.42 16.91 -2.43
CA LEU A 325 -22.84 16.73 -2.71
C LEU A 325 -23.65 16.62 -1.39
N SER A 326 -24.93 16.95 -1.47
CA SER A 326 -25.83 17.10 -0.32
C SER A 326 -26.33 15.78 0.26
N SER A 327 -26.41 14.71 -0.54
CA SER A 327 -26.89 13.40 -0.09
C SER A 327 -25.75 12.40 -0.01
N VAL A 328 -25.58 11.79 1.17
CA VAL A 328 -24.67 10.67 1.40
C VAL A 328 -25.42 9.61 2.19
N ASN A 329 -25.48 8.38 1.66
CA ASN A 329 -26.15 7.26 2.31
C ASN A 329 -25.19 6.09 2.45
N VAL A 330 -25.30 5.37 3.57
CA VAL A 330 -24.48 4.17 3.84
C VAL A 330 -25.42 3.01 4.19
N ALA A 331 -25.31 1.93 3.42
CA ALA A 331 -25.99 0.67 3.70
C ALA A 331 -24.96 -0.39 4.12
N PHE A 332 -25.18 -1.02 5.27
CA PHE A 332 -24.39 -2.17 5.74
C PHE A 332 -25.25 -3.42 5.64
N LEU A 333 -24.84 -4.39 4.82
CA LEU A 333 -25.66 -5.51 4.38
C LEU A 333 -24.97 -6.83 4.69
N ALA A 334 -25.72 -7.83 5.16
CA ALA A 334 -25.25 -9.21 5.28
C ALA A 334 -25.59 -9.99 4.00
N CYS A 335 -24.62 -10.75 3.50
CA CYS A 335 -24.76 -11.63 2.36
C CYS A 335 -24.60 -13.09 2.77
N LYS A 336 -25.41 -13.98 2.19
CA LYS A 336 -25.36 -15.42 2.48
C LYS A 336 -23.99 -16.04 2.16
N ASP A 337 -23.45 -15.68 1.00
CA ASP A 337 -22.21 -16.21 0.44
C ASP A 337 -21.54 -15.16 -0.46
N TYR A 338 -20.30 -15.43 -0.88
CA TYR A 338 -19.54 -14.55 -1.75
C TYR A 338 -20.21 -14.32 -3.12
N LEU A 339 -20.90 -15.32 -3.67
CA LEU A 339 -21.64 -15.19 -4.93
C LEU A 339 -22.79 -14.17 -4.80
N SER A 340 -23.42 -14.12 -3.62
CA SER A 340 -24.44 -13.12 -3.30
C SER A 340 -23.86 -11.70 -3.25
N CYS A 341 -22.64 -11.52 -2.71
CA CYS A 341 -21.93 -10.23 -2.76
C CYS A 341 -21.67 -9.79 -4.22
N GLN A 342 -21.28 -10.71 -5.10
CA GLN A 342 -21.05 -10.41 -6.52
C GLN A 342 -22.33 -10.00 -7.25
N LYS A 343 -23.44 -10.70 -7.00
CA LYS A 343 -24.77 -10.32 -7.53
C LYS A 343 -25.17 -8.95 -7.02
N LEU A 344 -24.97 -8.67 -5.74
CA LEU A 344 -25.25 -7.37 -5.14
C LEU A 344 -24.41 -6.26 -5.78
N LEU A 345 -23.13 -6.49 -6.07
CA LEU A 345 -22.29 -5.52 -6.79
C LEU A 345 -22.82 -5.23 -8.20
N LEU A 346 -23.27 -6.27 -8.92
CA LEU A 346 -23.83 -6.10 -10.26
C LEU A 346 -25.12 -5.26 -10.22
N GLU A 347 -26.01 -5.55 -9.28
CA GLU A 347 -27.24 -4.80 -9.11
C GLU A 347 -26.97 -3.37 -8.63
N ALA A 348 -26.06 -3.17 -7.67
CA ALA A 348 -25.64 -1.84 -7.22
C ALA A 348 -25.14 -0.99 -8.39
N LYS A 349 -24.26 -1.52 -9.24
CA LYS A 349 -23.78 -0.81 -10.43
C LYS A 349 -24.88 -0.45 -11.43
N ARG A 350 -25.91 -1.29 -11.58
CA ARG A 350 -27.00 -1.07 -12.53
C ARG A 350 -28.09 -0.15 -12.00
N LYS A 351 -28.35 -0.21 -10.69
CA LYS A 351 -29.50 0.45 -10.04
C LYS A 351 -29.13 1.76 -9.37
N LEU A 352 -27.93 1.81 -8.75
CA LEU A 352 -27.39 3.03 -8.14
C LEU A 352 -26.54 3.83 -9.14
N GLY A 353 -26.03 3.18 -10.19
CA GLY A 353 -25.39 3.86 -11.31
C GLY A 353 -24.32 4.86 -10.88
N GLU A 354 -24.52 6.11 -11.28
CA GLU A 354 -23.61 7.21 -11.02
C GLU A 354 -23.49 7.59 -9.56
N ILE A 355 -24.50 7.38 -8.71
CA ILE A 355 -24.44 7.83 -7.30
C ILE A 355 -23.62 6.88 -6.42
N LEU A 356 -23.29 5.66 -6.88
CA LEU A 356 -22.44 4.72 -6.14
C LEU A 356 -21.05 5.33 -5.85
N SER A 357 -20.68 5.45 -4.57
CA SER A 357 -19.42 6.06 -4.14
C SER A 357 -18.45 5.10 -3.43
N ALA A 358 -18.96 4.03 -2.83
CA ALA A 358 -18.15 2.94 -2.28
C ALA A 358 -18.86 1.59 -2.34
N PHE A 359 -18.08 0.51 -2.46
CA PHE A 359 -18.56 -0.86 -2.31
C PHE A 359 -17.44 -1.70 -1.68
N GLU A 360 -17.52 -1.90 -0.37
CA GLU A 360 -16.52 -2.62 0.41
C GLU A 360 -17.06 -3.98 0.87
N PHE A 361 -16.20 -4.99 0.84
CA PHE A 361 -16.52 -6.36 1.23
C PHE A 361 -15.74 -6.75 2.49
N ILE A 362 -16.41 -7.42 3.43
CA ILE A 362 -15.82 -7.87 4.68
C ILE A 362 -16.25 -9.32 4.94
N ASP A 363 -15.30 -10.23 5.13
CA ASP A 363 -15.61 -11.59 5.58
C ASP A 363 -15.74 -11.67 7.10
N ASN A 364 -16.34 -12.75 7.60
CA ASN A 364 -16.57 -12.93 9.03
C ASN A 364 -15.28 -12.92 9.86
N GLN A 365 -14.17 -13.44 9.32
CA GLN A 365 -12.91 -13.48 10.06
C GLN A 365 -12.36 -12.07 10.29
N SER A 366 -12.32 -11.27 9.22
CA SER A 366 -11.89 -9.87 9.26
C SER A 366 -12.79 -9.03 10.16
N PHE A 367 -14.11 -9.25 10.08
CA PHE A 367 -15.06 -8.52 10.91
C PHE A 367 -14.90 -8.87 12.40
N ASN A 368 -14.73 -10.15 12.74
CA ASN A 368 -14.51 -10.58 14.12
C ASN A 368 -13.21 -10.03 14.70
N VAL A 369 -12.15 -9.87 13.90
CA VAL A 369 -10.92 -9.19 14.36
C VAL A 369 -11.26 -7.77 14.81
N VAL A 370 -12.04 -7.02 14.05
CA VAL A 370 -12.47 -5.67 14.45
C VAL A 370 -13.32 -5.73 15.71
N LEU A 371 -14.34 -6.58 15.78
CA LEU A 371 -15.23 -6.67 16.95
C LEU A 371 -14.51 -7.08 18.24
N ASN A 372 -13.47 -7.91 18.15
CA ASN A 372 -12.75 -8.40 19.32
C ASN A 372 -11.62 -7.46 19.78
N HIS A 373 -11.09 -6.61 18.89
CA HIS A 373 -9.89 -5.82 19.17
C HIS A 373 -10.09 -4.31 19.12
N LEU A 374 -11.15 -3.82 18.45
CA LEU A 374 -11.48 -2.40 18.41
C LEU A 374 -12.55 -2.11 19.46
N GLU A 375 -12.16 -1.37 20.50
CA GLU A 375 -13.07 -0.97 21.57
C GLU A 375 -14.26 -0.18 21.02
N GLY A 376 -15.48 -0.53 21.48
CA GLY A 376 -16.73 0.11 21.05
C GLY A 376 -17.27 -0.36 19.68
N ALA A 377 -16.54 -1.20 18.94
CA ALA A 377 -17.05 -1.77 17.70
C ALA A 377 -18.18 -2.76 17.97
N ARG A 378 -19.27 -2.65 17.20
CA ARG A 378 -20.43 -3.54 17.28
C ARG A 378 -20.92 -3.93 15.90
N ASN A 379 -21.53 -5.11 15.79
CA ASN A 379 -22.27 -5.47 14.61
C ASN A 379 -23.61 -4.70 14.59
N PRO A 380 -23.86 -3.84 13.59
CA PRO A 380 -25.12 -3.09 13.52
C PRO A 380 -26.31 -3.96 13.06
N LEU A 381 -26.07 -5.18 12.60
CA LEU A 381 -27.10 -6.09 12.10
C LEU A 381 -27.57 -7.06 13.20
N PRO A 382 -28.82 -7.55 13.12
CA PRO A 382 -29.28 -8.64 13.97
C PRO A 382 -28.37 -9.87 13.85
N PRO A 383 -28.24 -10.68 14.92
CA PRO A 383 -27.51 -11.94 14.85
C PRO A 383 -28.01 -12.79 13.67
N SER A 384 -27.10 -13.20 12.79
CA SER A 384 -27.42 -14.00 11.62
C SER A 384 -26.38 -15.09 11.40
N MET A 385 -26.74 -16.12 10.63
CA MET A 385 -25.81 -17.16 10.19
C MET A 385 -24.91 -16.70 9.02
N HIS A 386 -24.99 -15.42 8.61
CA HIS A 386 -24.29 -14.91 7.45
C HIS A 386 -22.84 -14.56 7.77
N ASN A 387 -21.93 -14.95 6.87
CA ASN A 387 -20.48 -14.84 7.06
C ASN A 387 -19.83 -13.76 6.18
N PHE A 388 -20.63 -12.97 5.48
CA PHE A 388 -20.15 -11.97 4.54
C PHE A 388 -20.94 -10.68 4.71
N TYR A 389 -20.24 -9.56 4.68
CA TYR A 389 -20.80 -8.23 4.83
C TYR A 389 -20.37 -7.35 3.69
N VAL A 390 -21.25 -6.43 3.30
CA VAL A 390 -21.00 -5.42 2.28
C VAL A 390 -21.37 -4.06 2.83
N LEU A 391 -20.50 -3.08 2.67
CA LEU A 391 -20.79 -1.67 2.88
C LEU A 391 -20.93 -0.99 1.53
N ILE A 392 -22.09 -0.37 1.29
CA ILE A 392 -22.36 0.42 0.09
C ILE A 392 -22.51 1.87 0.53
N GLU A 393 -21.80 2.78 -0.14
CA GLU A 393 -22.00 4.22 0.01
C GLU A 393 -22.57 4.78 -1.30
N THR A 394 -23.55 5.69 -1.20
CA THR A 394 -23.97 6.55 -2.31
C THR A 394 -23.68 8.00 -1.98
N THR A 395 -23.37 8.79 -3.00
CA THR A 395 -23.17 10.24 -2.93
C THR A 395 -23.83 10.88 -4.15
N GLY A 396 -24.82 11.74 -3.89
CA GLY A 396 -25.65 12.37 -4.91
C GLY A 396 -26.21 13.73 -4.47
N SER A 397 -26.92 14.40 -5.38
CA SER A 397 -27.36 15.79 -5.21
C SER A 397 -28.78 15.96 -4.66
N ASP A 398 -29.57 14.87 -4.56
CA ASP A 398 -30.98 14.95 -4.16
C ASP A 398 -31.36 13.76 -3.25
N GLU A 399 -31.45 14.06 -1.95
CA GLU A 399 -31.77 13.08 -0.91
C GLU A 399 -33.11 12.35 -1.14
N SER A 400 -34.06 12.94 -1.88
CA SER A 400 -35.35 12.30 -2.13
C SER A 400 -35.27 11.13 -3.12
N TYR A 401 -34.26 11.12 -3.99
CA TYR A 401 -34.02 10.05 -4.97
C TYR A 401 -32.83 9.15 -4.59
N ASP A 402 -31.86 9.67 -3.83
CA ASP A 402 -30.58 9.02 -3.57
C ASP A 402 -30.60 8.00 -2.40
N LYS A 403 -31.70 7.95 -1.64
CA LYS A 403 -31.90 7.13 -0.43
C LYS A 403 -32.20 5.65 -0.67
#